data_AF-A0A818NSC5-F1
#
_entry.id   AF-A0A818NSC5-F1
#
_cell.length_a   1.000
_cell.length_b   1.000
_cell.length_c   1.000
_cell.angle_alpha   90.00
_cell.angle_beta   90.00
_cell.angle_gamma   90.00
#
_symmetry.space_group_name_H-M   'P 1'
#
loop_
_entity.id
_entity.type
_entity.pdbx_description
1 polymer ?
#
loop_
_entity_poly.entity_id
_entity_poly.type
_entity_poly.pdbx_seq_one_letter_code
_entity_poly.pdbx_strand_id
1 'polypeptide(L)'
;MNEQRKILKYMALFGNYYLFLALQWLRQQPNVQSEISAMQDEQSQNQNSARMIDLFTTPTVRWALLITVFLQLSQQLSGINAVIYYSLSIFQSAGFSKEVSSYANLGLGGANIIVTIISVFLMDRLGRRILHLTGIGGMFITSLILVISLLVQPTPFWNMMSLVMTILYVAFFGIGPGSIPWLITAELFSQAYRVPASSIAVLVNWSANFAVGLSFKPLFTDVMHKYTFLLFTGFLLIFFLGTFLFVPETKAKNVETIYAEINAGQVWRKRQPGTHSFENPSGRIDNVGTTVGYQSL
;
A
#
# COMPACT_ATOMS: atom_id res chain seq x y z
N MET A 1 -20.89 42.74 15.49
CA MET A 1 -20.34 41.54 16.17
C MET A 1 -21.40 40.46 16.47
N ASN A 2 -22.64 40.80 16.88
CA ASN A 2 -23.66 39.79 17.22
C ASN A 2 -24.31 39.06 16.04
N GLU A 3 -24.48 39.71 14.88
CA GLU A 3 -25.16 39.10 13.72
C GLU A 3 -24.32 38.01 13.02
N GLN A 4 -23.02 38.24 12.81
CA GLN A 4 -22.12 37.22 12.23
C GLN A 4 -22.02 35.95 13.09
N ARG A 5 -22.02 36.10 14.43
CA ARG A 5 -22.03 34.95 15.35
C ARG A 5 -23.33 34.15 15.27
N LYS A 6 -24.48 34.83 15.09
CA LYS A 6 -25.76 34.14 14.85
C LYS A 6 -25.73 33.37 13.53
N ILE A 7 -25.28 33.99 12.44
CA ILE A 7 -25.19 33.34 11.12
C ILE A 7 -24.30 32.10 11.16
N LEU A 8 -23.11 32.20 11.78
CA LEU A 8 -22.22 31.05 12.01
C LEU A 8 -22.90 29.93 12.82
N LYS A 9 -23.65 30.29 13.87
CA LYS A 9 -24.38 29.34 14.70
C LYS A 9 -25.52 28.65 13.93
N TYR A 10 -26.25 29.39 13.09
CA TYR A 10 -27.28 28.83 12.21
C TYR A 10 -26.67 27.93 11.14
N MET A 11 -25.58 28.34 10.48
CA MET A 11 -24.87 27.48 9.52
C MET A 11 -24.38 26.17 10.15
N ALA A 12 -23.87 26.22 11.38
CA ALA A 12 -23.47 25.02 12.12
C ALA A 12 -24.67 24.13 12.50
N LEU A 13 -25.81 24.72 12.89
CA LEU A 13 -27.05 24.00 13.19
C LEU A 13 -27.63 23.31 11.96
N PHE A 14 -27.72 24.00 10.83
CA PHE A 14 -28.15 23.42 9.56
C PHE A 14 -27.17 22.34 9.10
N GLY A 15 -25.87 22.59 9.18
CA GLY A 15 -24.83 21.61 8.85
C GLY A 15 -24.97 20.31 9.65
N ASN A 16 -25.13 20.42 10.98
CA ASN A 16 -25.30 19.26 11.85
C ASN A 16 -26.62 18.51 11.58
N TYR A 17 -27.70 19.21 11.24
CA TYR A 17 -28.98 18.58 10.89
C TYR A 17 -28.89 17.79 9.57
N TYR A 18 -28.29 18.36 8.53
CA TYR A 18 -28.07 17.66 7.27
C TYR A 18 -27.05 16.52 7.41
N LEU A 19 -26.01 16.70 8.24
CA LEU A 19 -25.07 15.63 8.59
C LEU A 19 -25.80 14.45 9.25
N PHE A 20 -26.68 14.73 10.21
CA PHE A 20 -27.51 13.72 10.87
C PHE A 20 -28.40 12.97 9.88
N LEU A 21 -29.14 13.69 9.03
CA LEU A 21 -29.99 13.08 8.01
C LEU A 21 -29.20 12.27 6.98
N ALA A 22 -28.05 12.78 6.53
CA ALA A 22 -27.19 12.10 5.58
C ALA A 22 -26.59 10.82 6.16
N LEU A 23 -26.16 10.84 7.43
CA LEU A 23 -25.65 9.65 8.12
C LEU A 23 -26.75 8.63 8.38
N GLN A 24 -27.93 9.08 8.80
CA GLN A 24 -29.10 8.21 8.99
C GLN A 24 -29.48 7.52 7.67
N TRP A 25 -29.45 8.27 6.56
CA TRP A 25 -29.66 7.73 5.22
C TRP A 25 -28.54 6.76 4.78
N LEU A 26 -27.28 7.10 5.03
CA LEU A 26 -26.14 6.26 4.63
C LEU A 26 -26.07 4.95 5.42
N ARG A 27 -26.28 5.01 6.75
CA ARG A 27 -26.20 3.86 7.66
C ARG A 27 -27.48 3.03 7.69
N GLN A 28 -28.60 3.60 7.24
CA GLN A 28 -29.93 2.99 7.36
C GLN A 28 -30.27 2.66 8.82
N GLN A 29 -29.76 3.45 9.77
CA GLN A 29 -29.99 3.28 11.22
C GLN A 29 -30.42 4.60 11.87
N PRO A 30 -31.41 4.58 12.78
CA PRO A 30 -31.94 5.80 13.40
C PRO A 30 -31.01 6.43 14.45
N ASN A 31 -30.09 5.66 15.05
CA ASN A 31 -29.18 6.16 16.07
C ASN A 31 -27.75 6.34 15.51
N VAL A 32 -27.47 7.54 15.02
CA VAL A 32 -26.14 7.94 14.51
C VAL A 32 -25.44 8.94 15.43
N GLN A 33 -25.98 9.19 16.62
CA GLN A 33 -25.51 10.26 17.50
C GLN A 33 -24.08 10.03 17.98
N SER A 34 -23.70 8.78 18.25
CA SER A 34 -22.34 8.40 18.64
C SER A 34 -21.31 8.65 17.53
N GLU A 35 -21.65 8.34 16.26
CA GLU A 35 -20.80 8.62 15.10
C GLU A 35 -20.64 10.13 14.89
N ILE A 36 -21.71 10.92 15.06
CA ILE A 36 -21.65 12.38 14.93
C ILE A 36 -20.78 13.00 16.02
N SER A 37 -20.93 12.55 17.28
CA SER A 37 -20.08 13.00 18.38
C SER A 37 -18.61 12.65 18.11
N ALA A 38 -18.32 11.43 17.64
CA ALA A 38 -16.96 11.04 17.26
C ALA A 38 -16.39 11.91 16.13
N MET A 39 -17.18 12.23 15.10
CA MET A 39 -16.76 13.13 14.01
C MET A 39 -16.49 14.57 14.48
N GLN A 40 -17.29 15.08 15.43
CA GLN A 40 -17.09 16.41 16.01
C GLN A 40 -15.84 16.45 16.90
N ASP A 41 -15.61 15.40 17.69
CA ASP A 41 -14.39 15.25 18.48
C ASP A 41 -13.16 15.18 17.57
N GLU A 42 -13.22 14.40 16.49
CA GLU A 42 -12.17 14.35 15.45
C GLU A 42 -11.93 15.72 14.80
N GLN A 43 -12.99 16.47 14.48
CA GLN A 43 -12.88 17.81 13.89
C GLN A 43 -12.22 18.81 14.85
N SER A 44 -12.54 18.72 16.14
CA SER A 44 -11.95 19.59 17.17
C SER A 44 -10.44 19.32 17.35
N GLN A 45 -10.01 18.06 17.22
CA GLN A 45 -8.59 17.69 17.20
C GLN A 45 -7.88 18.13 15.90
N ASN A 46 -8.61 18.21 14.79
CA ASN A 46 -8.10 18.66 13.49
C ASN A 46 -7.87 20.17 13.37
N GLN A 47 -8.16 20.99 14.40
CA GLN A 47 -7.87 22.44 14.36
C GLN A 47 -6.37 22.76 14.28
N ASN A 48 -5.50 21.77 14.54
CA ASN A 48 -4.06 21.84 14.32
C ASN A 48 -3.65 20.93 13.15
N SER A 49 -4.10 21.22 11.92
CA SER A 49 -3.55 20.57 10.72
C SER A 49 -2.03 20.73 10.71
N ALA A 50 -1.31 19.60 10.71
CA ALA A 50 0.14 19.63 10.75
C ALA A 50 0.68 20.28 9.47
N ARG A 51 1.72 21.10 9.61
CA ARG A 51 2.42 21.66 8.46
C ARG A 51 3.20 20.54 7.78
N MET A 52 3.41 20.67 6.47
CA MET A 52 4.20 19.68 5.72
C MET A 52 5.62 19.49 6.30
N ILE A 53 6.20 20.55 6.86
CA ILE A 53 7.52 20.48 7.51
C ILE A 53 7.52 19.59 8.76
N ASP A 54 6.38 19.46 9.44
CA ASP A 54 6.25 18.67 10.67
C ASP A 54 6.44 17.17 10.41
N LEU A 55 6.21 16.73 9.17
CA LEU A 55 6.50 15.36 8.73
C LEU A 55 8.00 15.02 8.78
N PHE A 56 8.86 16.03 8.60
CA PHE A 56 10.30 15.86 8.56
C PHE A 56 10.96 16.11 9.92
N THR A 57 10.34 16.94 10.78
CA THR A 57 10.88 17.29 12.09
C THR A 57 10.44 16.33 13.20
N THR A 58 9.23 15.75 13.10
CA THR A 58 8.71 14.85 14.13
C THR A 58 9.30 13.44 13.94
N PRO A 59 10.11 12.89 14.88
CA PRO A 59 10.89 11.67 14.65
C PRO A 59 10.07 10.46 14.22
N THR A 60 8.96 10.16 14.91
CA THR A 60 8.11 9.01 14.61
C THR A 60 7.40 9.15 13.25
N VAL A 61 6.91 10.36 12.95
CA VAL A 61 6.21 10.66 11.70
C VAL A 61 7.17 10.64 10.51
N ARG A 62 8.42 11.03 10.72
CA ARG A 62 9.49 10.94 9.72
C ARG A 62 9.75 9.50 9.31
N TRP A 63 9.76 8.54 10.24
CA TRP A 63 9.90 7.13 9.91
C TRP A 63 8.70 6.60 9.10
N ALA A 64 7.48 6.99 9.49
CA ALA A 64 6.28 6.68 8.70
C ALA A 64 6.38 7.27 7.27
N LEU A 65 6.89 8.50 7.13
CA LEU A 65 7.12 9.13 5.83
C LEU A 65 8.15 8.37 4.99
N LEU A 66 9.26 7.94 5.58
CA LEU A 66 10.27 7.15 4.87
C LEU A 66 9.69 5.82 4.37
N ILE A 67 8.87 5.14 5.18
CA ILE A 67 8.16 3.92 4.77
C ILE A 67 7.22 4.22 3.60
N THR A 68 6.43 5.29 3.68
CA THR A 68 5.53 5.70 2.60
C THR A 68 6.27 6.00 1.30
N VAL A 69 7.34 6.81 1.36
CA VAL A 69 8.17 7.13 0.19
C VAL A 69 8.76 5.84 -0.41
N PHE A 70 9.30 4.96 0.43
CA PHE A 70 9.84 3.67 0.02
C PHE A 70 8.80 2.80 -0.70
N LEU A 71 7.57 2.71 -0.19
CA LEU A 71 6.49 1.93 -0.81
C LEU A 71 5.99 2.55 -2.12
N GLN A 72 5.96 3.87 -2.23
CA GLN A 72 5.59 4.53 -3.49
C GLN A 72 6.66 4.32 -4.56
N LEU A 73 7.94 4.35 -4.16
CA LEU A 73 9.06 3.99 -5.05
C LEU A 73 8.99 2.51 -5.43
N SER A 74 8.68 1.60 -4.51
CA SER A 74 8.59 0.17 -4.83
C SER A 74 7.52 -0.13 -5.88
N GLN A 75 6.39 0.59 -5.84
CA GLN A 75 5.35 0.47 -6.85
C GLN A 75 5.86 0.86 -8.24
N GLN A 76 6.51 2.01 -8.37
CA GLN A 76 6.86 2.59 -9.66
C GLN A 76 8.14 2.00 -10.24
N LEU A 77 9.18 1.87 -9.41
CA LEU A 77 10.47 1.29 -9.79
C LEU A 77 10.43 -0.24 -9.89
N SER A 78 9.30 -0.88 -9.58
CA SER A 78 9.01 -2.22 -10.08
C SER A 78 8.99 -2.26 -11.61
N GLY A 79 8.78 -1.14 -12.32
CA GLY A 79 8.73 -1.15 -13.78
C GLY A 79 7.40 -1.67 -14.33
N ILE A 80 6.35 -1.77 -13.52
CA ILE A 80 5.01 -2.15 -13.99
C ILE A 80 4.51 -1.25 -15.14
N ASN A 81 4.79 0.05 -15.07
CA ASN A 81 4.36 0.99 -16.11
C ASN A 81 5.11 0.78 -17.42
N ALA A 82 6.38 0.36 -17.37
CA ALA A 82 7.09 -0.07 -18.56
C ALA A 82 6.45 -1.30 -19.21
N VAL A 83 6.07 -2.29 -18.41
CA VAL A 83 5.34 -3.47 -18.90
C VAL A 83 4.00 -3.08 -19.51
N ILE A 84 3.22 -2.23 -18.85
CA ILE A 84 1.90 -1.79 -19.36
C ILE A 84 2.03 -0.98 -20.65
N TYR A 85 2.98 -0.04 -20.72
CA TYR A 85 3.13 0.84 -21.90
C TYR A 85 3.73 0.10 -23.11
N TYR A 86 4.61 -0.87 -22.86
CA TYR A 86 5.40 -1.51 -23.90
C TYR A 86 5.12 -3.02 -24.05
N SER A 87 4.06 -3.55 -23.44
CA SER A 87 3.64 -4.97 -23.52
C SER A 87 3.61 -5.50 -24.96
N LEU A 88 3.02 -4.74 -25.90
CA LEU A 88 2.98 -5.11 -27.31
C LEU A 88 4.39 -5.25 -27.91
N SER A 89 5.29 -4.34 -27.57
CA SER A 89 6.68 -4.39 -28.04
C SER A 89 7.44 -5.56 -27.40
N ILE A 90 7.18 -5.85 -26.12
CA ILE A 90 7.75 -7.00 -25.41
C ILE A 90 7.31 -8.30 -26.09
N PHE A 91 6.01 -8.49 -26.34
CA PHE A 91 5.49 -9.70 -27.00
C PHE A 91 6.00 -9.84 -28.45
N GLN A 92 6.09 -8.74 -29.20
CA GLN A 92 6.68 -8.77 -30.54
C GLN A 92 8.18 -9.11 -30.50
N SER A 93 8.92 -8.59 -29.51
CA SER A 93 10.34 -8.91 -29.33
C SER A 93 10.58 -10.37 -28.92
N ALA A 94 9.59 -11.00 -28.29
CA ALA A 94 9.55 -12.43 -28.01
C ALA A 94 9.16 -13.27 -29.23
N GLY A 95 8.91 -12.67 -30.40
CA GLY A 95 8.63 -13.39 -31.64
C GLY A 95 7.15 -13.64 -31.93
N PHE A 96 6.22 -13.02 -31.18
CA PHE A 96 4.79 -13.10 -31.51
C PHE A 96 4.41 -12.13 -32.63
N SER A 97 3.42 -12.52 -33.44
CA SER A 97 2.83 -11.63 -34.43
C SER A 97 2.14 -10.43 -33.77
N LYS A 98 1.89 -9.36 -34.54
CA LYS A 98 1.16 -8.17 -34.04
C LYS A 98 -0.22 -8.53 -33.51
N GLU A 99 -0.92 -9.45 -34.17
CA GLU A 99 -2.25 -9.90 -33.79
C GLU A 99 -2.24 -10.67 -32.46
N VAL A 100 -1.37 -11.67 -32.33
CA VAL A 100 -1.23 -12.44 -31.08
C VAL A 100 -0.80 -11.54 -29.93
N SER A 101 0.11 -10.58 -30.19
CA SER A 101 0.55 -9.60 -29.19
C SER A 101 -0.60 -8.73 -28.68
N SER A 102 -1.52 -8.32 -29.56
CA SER A 102 -2.70 -7.55 -29.19
C SER A 102 -3.65 -8.34 -28.30
N TYR A 103 -3.93 -9.60 -28.65
CA TYR A 103 -4.75 -10.49 -27.81
C TYR A 103 -4.09 -10.79 -26.47
N ALA A 104 -2.77 -11.00 -26.44
CA ALA A 104 -2.01 -11.19 -25.21
C ALA A 104 -2.07 -9.95 -24.30
N ASN A 105 -1.99 -8.74 -24.88
CA ASN A 105 -2.13 -7.50 -24.12
C ASN A 105 -3.54 -7.31 -23.54
N LEU A 106 -4.58 -7.71 -24.27
CA LEU A 106 -5.94 -7.76 -23.75
C LEU A 106 -6.03 -8.73 -22.55
N GLY A 107 -5.44 -9.91 -22.68
CA GLY A 107 -5.36 -10.91 -21.60
C GLY A 107 -4.61 -10.41 -20.37
N LEU A 108 -3.52 -9.67 -20.57
CA LEU A 108 -2.77 -9.00 -19.51
C LEU A 108 -3.65 -8.00 -18.73
N GLY A 109 -4.42 -7.17 -19.44
CA GLY A 109 -5.37 -6.24 -18.82
C GLY A 109 -6.48 -6.97 -18.05
N GLY A 110 -7.05 -8.04 -18.63
CA GLY A 110 -8.06 -8.87 -17.98
C GLY A 110 -7.54 -9.53 -16.70
N ALA A 111 -6.34 -10.12 -16.74
CA ALA A 111 -5.69 -10.71 -15.57
C ALA A 111 -5.47 -9.67 -14.47
N ASN A 112 -5.04 -8.45 -14.82
CA ASN A 112 -4.86 -7.36 -13.86
C ASN A 112 -6.17 -7.04 -13.12
N ILE A 113 -7.28 -6.94 -13.84
CA ILE A 113 -8.60 -6.64 -13.26
C ILE A 113 -9.02 -7.77 -12.30
N ILE A 114 -8.95 -9.03 -12.76
CA ILE A 114 -9.35 -10.20 -11.97
C ILE A 114 -8.54 -10.26 -10.68
N VAL A 115 -7.23 -10.11 -10.78
CA VAL A 115 -6.33 -10.23 -9.62
C VAL A 115 -6.49 -9.04 -8.67
N THR A 116 -6.75 -7.84 -9.19
CA THR A 116 -7.05 -6.67 -8.36
C THR A 116 -8.32 -6.90 -7.54
N ILE A 117 -9.38 -7.47 -8.14
CA ILE A 117 -10.61 -7.83 -7.42
C ILE A 117 -10.30 -8.85 -6.31
N ILE A 118 -9.53 -9.89 -6.62
CA ILE A 118 -9.11 -10.90 -5.63
C ILE A 118 -8.29 -10.25 -4.50
N SER A 119 -7.40 -9.32 -4.81
CA SER A 119 -6.55 -8.62 -3.84
C SER A 119 -7.39 -7.89 -2.78
N VAL A 120 -8.49 -7.25 -3.17
CA VAL A 120 -9.41 -6.57 -2.23
C VAL A 120 -9.89 -7.53 -1.14
N PHE A 121 -10.33 -8.74 -1.49
CA PHE A 121 -10.80 -9.72 -0.51
C PHE A 121 -9.67 -10.33 0.33
N LEU A 122 -8.47 -10.47 -0.25
CA LEU A 122 -7.30 -11.00 0.47
C LEU A 122 -6.74 -10.01 1.49
N MET A 123 -6.88 -8.71 1.23
CA MET A 123 -6.34 -7.63 2.05
C MET A 123 -6.84 -7.66 3.49
N ASP A 124 -8.12 -7.98 3.65
CA ASP A 124 -8.73 -8.12 4.96
C ASP A 124 -8.37 -9.43 5.65
N ARG A 125 -7.92 -10.46 4.92
CA ARG A 125 -7.57 -11.78 5.46
C ARG A 125 -6.09 -11.90 5.82
N LEU A 126 -5.18 -11.56 4.91
CA LEU A 126 -3.74 -11.82 5.07
C LEU A 126 -2.97 -10.65 5.68
N GLY A 127 -3.48 -9.42 5.59
CA GLY A 127 -2.74 -8.23 6.02
C GLY A 127 -1.90 -7.62 4.89
N ARG A 128 -1.39 -6.41 5.15
CA ARG A 128 -0.84 -5.55 4.10
C ARG A 128 0.60 -5.94 3.77
N ARG A 129 1.40 -6.25 4.80
CA ARG A 129 2.82 -6.59 4.64
C ARG A 129 3.00 -7.90 3.88
N ILE A 130 2.22 -8.92 4.22
CA ILE A 130 2.28 -10.24 3.57
C ILE A 130 1.91 -10.12 2.09
N LEU A 131 0.85 -9.39 1.75
CA LEU A 131 0.46 -9.20 0.35
C LEU A 131 1.49 -8.42 -0.45
N HIS A 132 2.07 -7.37 0.12
CA HIS A 132 3.12 -6.61 -0.56
C HIS A 132 4.36 -7.47 -0.81
N LEU A 133 4.82 -8.25 0.18
CA LEU A 133 5.94 -9.17 0.02
C LEU A 133 5.65 -10.27 -1.02
N THR A 134 4.47 -10.88 -0.98
CA THR A 134 4.07 -11.90 -1.98
C THR A 134 4.04 -11.31 -3.38
N GLY A 135 3.52 -10.09 -3.54
CA GLY A 135 3.49 -9.41 -4.83
C GLY A 135 4.89 -9.08 -5.35
N ILE A 136 5.74 -8.41 -4.55
CA ILE A 136 7.12 -8.11 -4.96
C ILE A 136 7.92 -9.38 -5.22
N GLY A 137 7.81 -10.40 -4.35
CA GLY A 137 8.51 -11.67 -4.52
C GLY A 137 8.09 -12.42 -5.78
N GLY A 138 6.79 -12.45 -6.08
CA GLY A 138 6.28 -13.04 -7.32
C GLY A 138 6.71 -12.26 -8.56
N MET A 139 6.69 -10.93 -8.50
CA MET A 139 7.24 -10.08 -9.56
C MET A 139 8.74 -10.33 -9.77
N PHE A 140 9.51 -10.50 -8.70
CA PHE A 140 10.95 -10.79 -8.79
C PHE A 140 11.21 -12.13 -9.52
N ILE A 141 10.51 -13.20 -9.11
CA ILE A 141 10.66 -14.53 -9.70
C ILE A 141 10.24 -14.51 -11.18
N THR A 142 9.08 -13.93 -11.48
CA THR A 142 8.57 -13.87 -12.86
C THR A 142 9.43 -12.99 -13.75
N SER A 143 9.99 -11.89 -13.22
CA SER A 143 10.95 -11.04 -13.92
C SER A 143 12.25 -11.78 -14.27
N LEU A 144 12.80 -12.57 -13.35
CA LEU A 144 13.98 -13.40 -13.62
C LEU A 144 13.71 -14.40 -14.76
N ILE A 145 12.59 -15.11 -14.69
CA ILE A 145 12.23 -16.10 -15.72
C ILE A 145 11.96 -15.39 -17.06
N LEU A 146 11.34 -14.21 -17.04
CA LEU A 146 11.13 -13.39 -18.23
C LEU A 146 12.45 -13.01 -18.90
N VAL A 147 13.43 -12.50 -18.11
CA VAL A 147 14.76 -12.18 -18.63
C VAL A 147 15.41 -13.40 -19.27
N ILE A 148 15.42 -14.54 -18.57
CA ILE A 148 15.97 -15.80 -19.10
C ILE A 148 15.28 -16.17 -20.42
N SER A 149 13.95 -16.09 -20.46
CA SER A 149 13.16 -16.45 -21.65
C SER A 149 13.48 -15.57 -22.86
N LEU A 150 13.77 -14.28 -22.64
CA LEU A 150 14.14 -13.36 -23.71
C LEU A 150 15.59 -13.57 -24.19
N LEU A 151 16.50 -13.95 -23.29
CA LEU A 151 17.93 -14.13 -23.60
C LEU A 151 18.24 -15.47 -24.27
N VAL A 152 17.49 -16.53 -23.96
CA VAL A 152 17.66 -17.83 -24.61
C VAL A 152 17.24 -17.76 -26.09
N GLN A 153 17.80 -18.64 -26.92
CA GLN A 153 17.47 -18.71 -28.34
C GLN A 153 15.94 -18.83 -28.56
N PRO A 154 15.37 -18.09 -29.53
CA PRO A 154 13.93 -18.07 -29.75
C PRO A 154 13.43 -19.46 -30.11
N THR A 155 12.58 -20.02 -29.26
CA THR A 155 11.85 -21.26 -29.51
C THR A 155 10.39 -21.05 -29.12
N PRO A 156 9.43 -21.80 -29.69
CA PRO A 156 8.03 -21.67 -29.32
C PRO A 156 7.78 -21.76 -27.80
N PHE A 157 8.56 -22.60 -27.10
CA PHE A 157 8.51 -22.74 -25.65
C PHE A 157 8.93 -21.44 -24.92
N TRP A 158 10.10 -20.90 -25.22
CA TRP A 158 10.62 -19.68 -24.57
C TRP A 158 9.78 -18.44 -24.89
N ASN A 159 9.23 -18.37 -26.11
CA ASN A 159 8.30 -17.32 -26.49
C ASN A 159 7.05 -17.39 -25.61
N MET A 160 6.42 -18.56 -25.46
CA MET A 160 5.25 -18.73 -24.60
C MET A 160 5.57 -18.46 -23.13
N MET A 161 6.76 -18.86 -22.65
CA MET A 161 7.22 -18.57 -21.30
C MET A 161 7.29 -17.06 -21.05
N SER A 162 7.86 -16.28 -21.97
CA SER A 162 7.93 -14.82 -21.83
C SER A 162 6.54 -14.17 -21.73
N LEU A 163 5.57 -14.67 -22.51
CA LEU A 163 4.18 -14.20 -22.48
C LEU A 163 3.54 -14.50 -21.13
N VAL A 164 3.57 -15.76 -20.69
CA VAL A 164 2.96 -16.20 -19.42
C VAL A 164 3.60 -15.48 -18.23
N MET A 165 4.92 -15.35 -18.21
CA MET A 165 5.64 -14.64 -17.14
C MET A 165 5.29 -13.15 -17.10
N THR A 166 5.09 -12.50 -18.25
CA THR A 166 4.66 -11.09 -18.29
C THR A 166 3.25 -10.93 -17.72
N ILE A 167 2.32 -11.83 -18.01
CA ILE A 167 0.97 -11.79 -17.43
C ILE A 167 1.03 -12.05 -15.92
N LEU A 168 1.79 -13.04 -15.48
CA LEU A 168 1.97 -13.33 -14.05
C LEU A 168 2.65 -12.19 -13.31
N TYR A 169 3.60 -11.49 -13.94
CA TYR A 169 4.22 -10.30 -13.40
C TYR A 169 3.18 -9.22 -13.03
N VAL A 170 2.27 -8.93 -13.96
CA VAL A 170 1.17 -7.99 -13.75
C VAL A 170 0.17 -8.50 -12.72
N ALA A 171 -0.11 -9.81 -12.70
CA ALA A 171 -0.94 -10.42 -11.67
C ALA A 171 -0.34 -10.21 -10.27
N PHE A 172 0.93 -10.54 -10.05
CA PHE A 172 1.59 -10.35 -8.75
C PHE A 172 1.66 -8.87 -8.34
N PHE A 173 1.81 -7.95 -9.29
CA PHE A 173 1.66 -6.53 -9.02
C PHE A 173 0.27 -6.19 -8.43
N GLY A 174 -0.79 -6.69 -9.05
CA GLY A 174 -2.17 -6.50 -8.60
C GLY A 174 -2.47 -7.09 -7.22
N ILE A 175 -1.75 -8.13 -6.78
CA ILE A 175 -1.94 -8.74 -5.46
C ILE A 175 -1.58 -7.78 -4.32
N GLY A 176 -0.51 -6.98 -4.47
CA GLY A 176 0.03 -6.18 -3.37
C GLY A 176 0.59 -4.82 -3.80
N PRO A 177 1.68 -4.75 -4.58
CA PRO A 177 2.32 -3.50 -4.96
C PRO A 177 1.40 -2.44 -5.58
N GLY A 178 0.33 -2.83 -6.26
CA GLY A 178 -0.63 -1.90 -6.84
C GLY A 178 -1.45 -1.09 -5.81
N SER A 179 -1.98 -1.75 -4.78
CA SER A 179 -2.94 -1.13 -3.84
C SER A 179 -2.34 -0.80 -2.47
N ILE A 180 -1.39 -1.62 -2.00
CA ILE A 180 -0.87 -1.54 -0.63
C ILE A 180 -0.14 -0.23 -0.32
N PRO A 181 0.70 0.35 -1.20
CA PRO A 181 1.36 1.64 -0.92
C PRO A 181 0.37 2.77 -0.61
N TRP A 182 -0.75 2.82 -1.35
CA TRP A 182 -1.81 3.80 -1.13
C TRP A 182 -2.54 3.57 0.19
N LEU A 183 -2.85 2.32 0.49
CA LEU A 183 -3.52 1.97 1.74
C LEU A 183 -2.66 2.24 2.97
N ILE A 184 -1.42 1.78 2.97
CA ILE A 184 -0.48 2.00 4.09
C ILE A 184 -0.26 3.49 4.31
N THR A 185 -0.23 4.31 3.25
CA THR A 185 -0.17 5.78 3.39
C THR A 185 -1.37 6.34 4.16
N ALA A 186 -2.57 5.79 4.01
CA ALA A 186 -3.73 6.23 4.80
C ALA A 186 -3.69 5.69 6.24
N GLU A 187 -3.16 4.49 6.45
CA GLU A 187 -3.12 3.78 7.75
C GLU A 187 -1.94 4.20 8.64
N LEU A 188 -0.84 4.73 8.09
CA LEU A 188 0.35 5.15 8.85
C LEU A 188 0.25 6.55 9.47
N PHE A 189 -0.67 7.39 9.01
CA PHE A 189 -0.76 8.77 9.47
C PHE A 189 -2.09 9.04 10.16
N SER A 190 -1.99 9.71 11.31
CA SER A 190 -3.14 10.32 11.94
C SER A 190 -3.69 11.43 11.04
N GLN A 191 -4.94 11.84 11.31
CA GLN A 191 -5.66 12.80 10.46
C GLN A 191 -4.87 14.10 10.23
N ALA A 192 -4.19 14.61 11.26
CA ALA A 192 -3.40 15.83 11.19
C ALA A 192 -2.27 15.78 10.13
N TYR A 193 -1.66 14.61 9.92
CA TYR A 193 -0.52 14.41 9.01
C TYR A 193 -0.92 13.76 7.68
N ARG A 194 -2.12 13.18 7.58
CA ARG A 194 -2.54 12.36 6.43
C ARG A 194 -2.52 13.13 5.11
N VAL A 195 -3.05 14.36 5.11
CA VAL A 195 -3.10 15.19 3.90
C VAL A 195 -1.69 15.53 3.41
N PRO A 196 -0.80 16.15 4.20
CA PRO A 196 0.54 16.49 3.71
C PRO A 196 1.37 15.24 3.35
N ALA A 197 1.22 14.13 4.08
CA ALA A 197 1.90 12.88 3.76
C ALA A 197 1.42 12.30 2.41
N SER A 198 0.11 12.33 2.15
CA SER A 198 -0.47 11.90 0.87
C SER A 198 0.03 12.75 -0.29
N SER A 199 0.16 14.07 -0.10
CA SER A 199 0.71 14.95 -1.14
C SER A 199 2.14 14.57 -1.52
N ILE A 200 3.00 14.27 -0.54
CA ILE A 200 4.37 13.81 -0.80
C ILE A 200 4.35 12.43 -1.47
N ALA A 201 3.50 11.52 -1.00
CA ALA A 201 3.36 10.18 -1.58
C ALA A 201 2.99 10.24 -3.07
N VAL A 202 2.00 11.07 -3.42
CA VAL A 202 1.58 11.33 -4.81
C VAL A 202 2.72 11.94 -5.61
N LEU A 203 3.40 12.96 -5.09
CA LEU A 203 4.53 13.61 -5.77
C LEU A 203 5.64 12.59 -6.10
N VAL A 204 6.03 11.78 -5.11
CA VAL A 204 7.06 10.73 -5.28
C VAL A 204 6.61 9.69 -6.30
N ASN A 205 5.36 9.23 -6.20
CA ASN A 205 4.80 8.24 -7.12
C ASN A 205 4.84 8.74 -8.57
N TRP A 206 4.33 9.94 -8.84
CA TRP A 206 4.31 10.48 -10.20
C TRP A 206 5.71 10.86 -10.71
N SER A 207 6.60 11.33 -9.84
CA SER A 207 8.00 11.61 -10.22
C SER A 207 8.73 10.33 -10.63
N ALA A 208 8.55 9.24 -9.87
CA ALA A 208 9.13 7.94 -10.20
C ALA A 208 8.49 7.33 -11.45
N ASN A 209 7.16 7.47 -11.61
CA ASN A 209 6.47 7.07 -12.84
C ASN A 209 7.04 7.79 -14.07
N PHE A 210 7.20 9.11 -13.99
CA PHE A 210 7.77 9.92 -15.06
C PHE A 210 9.20 9.48 -15.40
N ALA A 211 10.04 9.26 -14.39
CA ALA A 211 11.40 8.79 -14.58
C ALA A 211 11.44 7.43 -15.29
N VAL A 212 10.60 6.47 -14.90
CA VAL A 212 10.50 5.15 -15.55
C VAL A 212 9.98 5.30 -16.99
N GLY A 213 8.93 6.07 -17.20
CA GLY A 213 8.35 6.29 -18.53
C GLY A 213 9.33 6.92 -19.52
N LEU A 214 10.12 7.90 -19.06
CA LEU A 214 11.11 8.58 -19.90
C LEU A 214 12.36 7.72 -20.16
N SER A 215 12.82 6.96 -19.17
CA SER A 215 14.06 6.19 -19.27
C SER A 215 13.89 4.82 -19.93
N PHE A 216 12.73 4.17 -19.79
CA PHE A 216 12.58 2.77 -20.17
C PHE A 216 12.78 2.53 -21.67
N LYS A 217 12.15 3.32 -22.54
CA LYS A 217 12.24 3.10 -23.99
C LYS A 217 13.68 3.22 -24.50
N PRO A 218 14.43 4.32 -24.24
CA PRO A 218 15.84 4.39 -24.62
C PRO A 218 16.69 3.26 -24.04
N LEU A 219 16.46 2.87 -22.78
CA LEU A 219 17.16 1.74 -22.16
C LEU A 219 16.85 0.42 -22.90
N PHE A 220 15.60 0.21 -23.29
CA PHE A 220 15.14 -0.98 -23.99
C PHE A 220 15.51 -1.02 -25.47
N THR A 221 15.62 0.12 -26.16
CA THR A 221 15.94 0.14 -27.60
C THR A 221 17.42 0.25 -27.86
N ASP A 222 18.17 1.01 -27.06
CA ASP A 222 19.49 1.50 -27.48
C ASP A 222 20.64 1.14 -26.53
N VAL A 223 20.35 0.84 -25.25
CA VAL A 223 21.39 0.64 -24.22
C VAL A 223 21.48 -0.80 -23.71
N MET A 224 20.39 -1.32 -23.15
CA MET A 224 20.36 -2.60 -22.45
C MET A 224 19.54 -3.67 -23.18
N HIS A 225 18.72 -3.31 -24.16
CA HIS A 225 17.90 -4.25 -24.93
C HIS A 225 17.10 -5.21 -24.02
N LYS A 226 17.31 -6.53 -24.20
CA LYS A 226 16.66 -7.59 -23.42
C LYS A 226 17.05 -7.59 -21.94
N TYR A 227 18.17 -6.95 -21.58
CA TYR A 227 18.66 -6.85 -20.21
C TYR A 227 17.97 -5.76 -19.38
N THR A 228 17.16 -4.88 -19.99
CA THR A 228 16.50 -3.77 -19.26
C THR A 228 15.65 -4.26 -18.08
N PHE A 229 15.07 -5.46 -18.18
CA PHE A 229 14.29 -6.05 -17.08
C PHE A 229 15.14 -6.43 -15.85
N LEU A 230 16.44 -6.70 -15.99
CA LEU A 230 17.32 -6.97 -14.84
C LEU A 230 17.43 -5.77 -13.89
N LEU A 231 17.32 -4.55 -14.42
CA LEU A 231 17.27 -3.34 -13.60
C LEU A 231 16.08 -3.40 -12.64
N PHE A 232 14.90 -3.72 -13.16
CA PHE A 232 13.69 -3.88 -12.34
C PHE A 232 13.80 -5.08 -11.39
N THR A 233 14.39 -6.19 -11.83
CA THR A 233 14.67 -7.33 -10.96
C THR A 233 15.54 -6.94 -9.76
N GLY A 234 16.59 -6.15 -9.98
CA GLY A 234 17.45 -5.64 -8.91
C GLY A 234 16.69 -4.74 -7.93
N PHE A 235 15.87 -3.82 -8.44
CA PHE A 235 15.00 -3.00 -7.61
C PHE A 235 14.01 -3.82 -6.79
N LEU A 236 13.35 -4.81 -7.41
CA LEU A 236 12.41 -5.69 -6.72
C LEU A 236 13.07 -6.43 -5.56
N LEU A 237 14.33 -6.87 -5.70
CA LEU A 237 15.07 -7.48 -4.59
C LEU A 237 15.32 -6.50 -3.44
N ILE A 238 15.76 -5.28 -3.75
CA ILE A 238 15.97 -4.22 -2.75
C ILE A 238 14.66 -3.91 -2.02
N PHE A 239 13.57 -3.76 -2.77
CA PHE A 239 12.26 -3.48 -2.18
C PHE A 239 11.73 -4.66 -1.37
N PHE A 240 11.94 -5.90 -1.82
CA PHE A 240 11.56 -7.08 -1.06
C PHE A 240 12.27 -7.12 0.30
N LEU A 241 13.59 -6.94 0.30
CA LEU A 241 14.38 -6.91 1.53
C LEU A 241 14.01 -5.73 2.42
N GLY A 242 13.82 -4.53 1.85
CA GLY A 242 13.42 -3.36 2.62
C GLY A 242 12.01 -3.47 3.19
N THR A 243 11.05 -4.03 2.44
CA THR A 243 9.71 -4.34 2.97
C THR A 243 9.80 -5.38 4.08
N PHE A 244 10.63 -6.41 3.88
CA PHE A 244 10.85 -7.43 4.89
C PHE A 244 11.41 -6.80 6.17
N LEU A 245 12.41 -5.91 6.09
CA LEU A 245 13.07 -5.35 7.26
C LEU A 245 12.32 -4.20 7.96
N PHE A 246 11.70 -3.29 7.20
CA PHE A 246 11.30 -1.98 7.72
C PHE A 246 9.79 -1.71 7.70
N VAL A 247 8.99 -2.45 6.92
CA VAL A 247 7.55 -2.15 6.77
C VAL A 247 6.75 -2.89 7.84
N PRO A 248 6.04 -2.18 8.74
CA PRO A 248 5.21 -2.82 9.76
C PRO A 248 3.91 -3.37 9.16
N GLU A 249 3.28 -4.30 9.89
CA GLU A 249 1.91 -4.70 9.58
C GLU A 249 0.93 -3.70 10.18
N THR A 250 0.02 -3.18 9.36
CA THR A 250 -0.95 -2.13 9.72
C THR A 250 -2.37 -2.68 9.93
N LYS A 251 -2.65 -3.92 9.48
CA LYS A 251 -3.98 -4.53 9.59
C LYS A 251 -4.49 -4.53 11.03
N ALA A 252 -5.68 -3.94 11.23
CA ALA A 252 -6.40 -3.90 12.50
C ALA A 252 -5.55 -3.35 13.66
N LYS A 253 -4.75 -2.32 13.39
CA LYS A 253 -4.00 -1.53 14.38
C LYS A 253 -4.36 -0.05 14.25
N ASN A 254 -4.32 0.66 15.36
CA ASN A 254 -4.39 2.12 15.37
C ASN A 254 -3.00 2.72 15.08
N VAL A 255 -2.99 4.00 14.71
CA VAL A 255 -1.76 4.73 14.35
C VAL A 255 -0.78 4.76 15.53
N GLU A 256 -1.29 4.90 16.75
CA GLU A 256 -0.49 4.98 17.98
C GLU A 256 0.28 3.68 18.25
N THR A 257 -0.35 2.51 18.05
CA THR A 257 0.33 1.22 18.20
C THR A 257 1.40 1.03 17.13
N ILE A 258 1.12 1.42 15.88
CA ILE A 258 2.10 1.36 14.79
C ILE A 258 3.31 2.24 15.13
N TYR A 259 3.08 3.45 15.64
CA TYR A 259 4.13 4.38 16.05
C TYR A 259 4.98 3.85 17.20
N ALA A 260 4.36 3.20 18.18
CA ALA A 260 5.07 2.52 19.25
C ALA A 260 5.96 1.38 18.72
N GLU A 261 5.46 0.57 17.78
CA GLU A 261 6.23 -0.51 17.15
C GLU A 261 7.43 0.02 16.34
N ILE A 262 7.22 1.09 15.57
CA ILE A 262 8.28 1.78 14.80
C ILE A 262 9.37 2.28 15.76
N ASN A 263 8.99 2.99 16.83
CA ASN A 263 9.94 3.56 17.79
C ASN A 263 10.70 2.49 18.59
N ALA A 264 10.06 1.36 18.88
CA ALA A 264 10.69 0.25 19.59
C ALA A 264 11.59 -0.61 18.68
N GLY A 265 11.65 -0.34 17.38
CA GLY A 265 12.30 -1.22 16.40
C GLY A 265 11.63 -2.60 16.29
N GLN A 266 10.40 -2.75 16.79
CA GLN A 266 9.68 -4.02 16.90
C GLN A 266 8.82 -4.32 15.67
N VAL A 267 9.35 -4.06 14.47
CA VAL A 267 8.70 -4.34 13.17
C VAL A 267 8.34 -5.84 13.01
N TRP A 268 8.90 -6.70 13.87
CA TRP A 268 8.82 -8.16 13.81
C TRP A 268 7.90 -8.85 14.81
N ARG A 269 7.33 -8.14 15.80
CA ARG A 269 6.67 -8.82 16.92
C ARG A 269 5.26 -9.29 16.50
N LYS A 270 5.05 -10.61 16.46
CA LYS A 270 3.70 -11.21 16.34
C LYS A 270 2.82 -10.69 17.49
N ARG A 271 1.53 -10.45 17.19
CA ARG A 271 0.49 -10.16 18.20
C ARG A 271 0.69 -11.08 19.41
N GLN A 272 0.94 -10.50 20.58
CA GLN A 272 0.55 -11.19 21.80
C GLN A 272 -0.99 -11.27 21.78
N PRO A 273 -1.59 -12.43 22.07
CA PRO A 273 -3.04 -12.51 22.29
C PRO A 273 -3.41 -11.46 23.34
N GLY A 274 -4.34 -10.57 23.00
CA GLY A 274 -4.64 -9.40 23.83
C GLY A 274 -4.99 -9.81 25.26
N THR A 275 -4.23 -9.33 26.23
CA THR A 275 -4.75 -9.18 27.59
C THR A 275 -5.74 -8.03 27.53
N HIS A 276 -7.01 -8.35 27.32
CA HIS A 276 -8.07 -7.46 27.75
C HIS A 276 -7.96 -7.38 29.28
N SER A 277 -7.34 -6.32 29.79
CA SER A 277 -7.56 -5.91 31.17
C SER A 277 -9.02 -5.45 31.23
N PHE A 278 -9.91 -6.40 31.54
CA PHE A 278 -11.22 -6.07 32.05
C PHE A 278 -10.99 -5.34 33.38
N GLU A 279 -11.10 -4.02 33.38
CA GLU A 279 -11.35 -3.28 34.61
C GLU A 279 -12.67 -3.80 35.16
N ASN A 280 -12.56 -4.65 36.18
CA ASN A 280 -13.70 -5.10 36.97
C ASN A 280 -14.26 -3.86 37.70
N PRO A 281 -15.56 -3.54 37.58
CA PRO A 281 -16.17 -2.38 38.28
C PRO A 281 -16.18 -2.49 39.81
N SER A 282 -15.70 -3.60 40.36
CA SER A 282 -15.59 -3.82 41.80
C SER A 282 -14.14 -3.68 42.23
N GLY A 283 -13.78 -2.54 42.84
CA GLY A 283 -12.42 -2.20 43.27
C GLY A 283 -11.84 -3.11 44.37
N ARG A 284 -11.54 -4.37 44.03
CA ARG A 284 -10.86 -5.33 44.89
C ARG A 284 -9.65 -5.89 44.16
N ILE A 285 -8.47 -5.61 44.70
CA ILE A 285 -7.18 -6.07 44.18
C ILE A 285 -6.95 -7.48 44.72
N ASP A 286 -7.23 -8.50 43.92
CA ASP A 286 -6.86 -9.87 44.27
C ASP A 286 -5.48 -10.17 43.65
N ASN A 287 -4.45 -10.18 44.50
CA ASN A 287 -3.12 -10.68 44.15
C ASN A 287 -3.19 -12.19 43.90
N VAL A 288 -3.23 -12.61 42.64
CA VAL A 288 -2.96 -14.01 42.26
C VAL A 288 -1.68 -14.03 41.45
N GLY A 289 -0.56 -14.26 42.16
CA GLY A 289 0.70 -14.62 41.54
C GLY A 289 0.56 -15.97 40.86
N THR A 290 1.01 -16.06 39.60
CA THR A 290 1.25 -17.34 38.93
C THR A 290 2.66 -17.32 38.35
N THR A 291 3.58 -17.88 39.12
CA THR A 291 4.82 -18.51 38.66
C THR A 291 4.48 -19.58 37.63
N VAL A 292 5.06 -19.50 36.43
CA VAL A 292 5.18 -20.65 35.53
C VAL A 292 6.66 -20.81 35.19
N GLY A 293 7.23 -21.91 35.70
CA GLY A 293 8.62 -22.28 35.57
C GLY A 293 8.97 -22.78 34.16
N TYR A 294 10.21 -22.51 33.77
CA TYR A 294 10.89 -23.20 32.68
C TYR A 294 11.43 -24.53 33.21
N GLN A 295 10.99 -25.65 32.64
CA GLN A 295 11.76 -26.89 32.66
C GLN A 295 12.03 -27.31 31.22
N SER A 296 13.32 -27.48 30.97
CA SER A 296 13.97 -28.06 29.80
C SER A 296 13.49 -29.48 29.50
N LEU A 297 13.34 -29.79 28.21
CA LEU A 297 13.89 -30.98 27.51
C LEU A 297 13.99 -30.64 26.02
#